data_AF-A0A931HVB2-F1
#
_entry.id   AF-A0A931HVB2-F1
#
_cell.length_a   1.000
_cell.length_b   1.000
_cell.length_c   1.000
_cell.angle_alpha   90.00
_cell.angle_beta   90.00
_cell.angle_gamma   90.00
#
_symmetry.space_group_name_H-M   'P 1'
#
loop_
_entity.id
_entity.type
_entity.pdbx_description
1 polymer ?
#
loop_
_entity_poly.entity_id
_entity_poly.type
_entity_poly.pdbx_seq_one_letter_code
_entity_poly.pdbx_strand_id
1 'polypeptide(L)'
;MDRTRFFVRVAAVYALIGAFMGSHMAGGGGLELSAIHAHILVVGWLSMFAFAVYYKLFNIPKNSKLSVIHVWSSFIGVFGLTVGMWLYYTRPIEGMQTFNTIFFIVGGTILLIAFVVFAIMAFVHGKFISEE
;
A
#
# COMPACT_ATOMS: atom_id res chain seq x y z
N MET A 1 1.93 10.92 15.68
CA MET A 1 0.98 10.05 14.95
C MET A 1 1.08 8.63 15.49
N ASP A 2 -0.05 7.99 15.77
CA ASP A 2 -0.11 6.56 16.11
C ASP A 2 -0.03 5.73 14.80
N ARG A 3 1.16 5.21 14.51
CA ARG A 3 1.46 4.49 13.25
C ARG A 3 0.63 3.21 13.12
N THR A 4 0.49 2.46 14.20
CA THR A 4 -0.29 1.22 14.23
C THR A 4 -1.75 1.51 13.91
N ARG A 5 -2.37 2.45 14.63
CA ARG A 5 -3.77 2.81 14.40
C ARG A 5 -4.00 3.33 12.98
N PHE A 6 -3.06 4.13 12.48
CA PHE A 6 -3.12 4.63 11.10
C PHE A 6 -3.14 3.47 10.09
N PHE A 7 -2.17 2.56 10.16
CA PHE A 7 -2.10 1.44 9.23
C PHE A 7 -3.29 0.48 9.33
N VAL A 8 -3.79 0.18 10.53
CA VAL A 8 -5.01 -0.65 10.69
C VAL A 8 -6.21 -0.02 9.98
N ARG A 9 -6.40 1.30 10.13
CA ARG A 9 -7.52 2.00 9.47
C ARG A 9 -7.38 1.99 7.96
N VAL A 10 -6.18 2.25 7.44
CA VAL A 10 -5.90 2.18 6.00
C VAL A 10 -6.15 0.75 5.49
N ALA A 11 -5.59 -0.26 6.14
CA ALA A 11 -5.75 -1.66 5.77
C ALA A 11 -7.23 -2.08 5.73
N ALA A 12 -8.04 -1.66 6.71
CA ALA A 12 -9.47 -1.97 6.76
C ALA A 12 -10.24 -1.37 5.56
N VAL A 13 -9.90 -0.14 5.14
CA VAL A 13 -10.50 0.49 3.96
C VAL A 13 -10.12 -0.27 2.69
N TYR A 14 -8.84 -0.60 2.50
CA TYR A 14 -8.40 -1.38 1.35
C TYR A 14 -8.98 -2.79 1.33
N ALA A 15 -9.16 -3.43 2.49
CA ALA A 15 -9.81 -4.73 2.60
C ALA A 15 -11.24 -4.67 2.10
N LEU A 16 -11.99 -3.66 2.53
CA LEU A 16 -13.38 -3.46 2.11
C LEU A 16 -13.49 -3.22 0.60
N ILE A 17 -12.66 -2.33 0.05
CA ILE A 17 -12.62 -2.06 -1.39
C ILE A 17 -12.25 -3.32 -2.18
N GLY A 18 -11.22 -4.04 -1.74
CA GLY A 18 -10.74 -5.24 -2.40
C GLY A 18 -11.77 -6.37 -2.38
N ALA A 19 -12.42 -6.62 -1.24
CA ALA A 19 -13.48 -7.61 -1.12
C ALA A 19 -14.67 -7.28 -2.03
N PHE A 20 -15.11 -6.02 -2.04
CA PHE A 20 -16.18 -5.56 -2.92
C PHE A 20 -15.84 -5.79 -4.41
N MET A 21 -14.64 -5.40 -4.84
CA MET A 21 -14.18 -5.63 -6.20
C MET A 21 -14.12 -7.12 -6.55
N GLY A 22 -13.64 -7.96 -5.62
CA GLY A 22 -13.59 -9.41 -5.80
C GLY A 22 -14.97 -10.01 -6.04
N SER A 23 -15.96 -9.62 -5.24
CA SER A 23 -17.36 -10.03 -5.42
C SER A 23 -17.93 -9.56 -6.76
N HIS A 24 -17.62 -8.33 -7.18
CA HIS A 24 -18.06 -7.80 -8.46
C HIS A 24 -17.47 -8.58 -9.65
N MET A 25 -16.17 -8.90 -9.62
CA MET A 25 -15.52 -9.68 -10.67
C MET A 25 -16.08 -11.10 -10.75
N ALA A 26 -16.31 -11.74 -9.60
CA ALA A 26 -16.83 -13.12 -9.53
C ALA A 26 -18.26 -13.23 -10.09
N GLY A 27 -19.11 -12.21 -9.87
CA GLY A 27 -20.50 -12.21 -10.35
C GLY A 27 -20.71 -11.63 -11.75
N GLY A 28 -19.81 -10.75 -12.22
CA GLY A 28 -20.02 -9.95 -13.43
C GLY A 28 -19.06 -10.20 -14.60
N GLY A 29 -18.04 -11.05 -14.46
CA GLY A 29 -17.10 -11.39 -15.55
C GLY A 29 -15.98 -10.36 -15.79
N GLY A 30 -15.79 -9.39 -14.90
CA GLY A 30 -14.82 -8.28 -15.04
C GLY A 30 -13.36 -8.64 -14.70
N LEU A 31 -12.80 -9.70 -15.31
CA LEU A 31 -11.40 -10.11 -15.09
C LEU A 31 -10.38 -9.01 -15.47
N GLU A 32 -10.78 -7.99 -16.21
CA GLU A 32 -9.96 -6.82 -16.54
C GLU A 32 -9.51 -6.04 -15.28
N LEU A 33 -10.28 -6.12 -14.19
CA LEU A 33 -9.94 -5.50 -12.91
C LEU A 33 -9.05 -6.38 -12.02
N SER A 34 -8.71 -7.60 -12.45
CA SER A 34 -8.00 -8.60 -11.63
C SER A 34 -6.68 -8.06 -11.10
N ALA A 35 -5.91 -7.36 -11.94
CA ALA A 35 -4.63 -6.78 -11.54
C ALA A 35 -4.82 -5.71 -10.45
N ILE A 36 -5.84 -4.85 -10.58
CA ILE A 36 -6.13 -3.79 -9.62
C ILE A 36 -6.60 -4.41 -8.30
N HIS A 37 -7.52 -5.39 -8.37
CA HIS A 37 -8.01 -6.13 -7.20
C HIS A 37 -6.87 -6.77 -6.40
N ALA A 38 -5.98 -7.49 -7.09
CA ALA A 38 -4.85 -8.17 -6.46
C ALA A 38 -3.94 -7.17 -5.73
N HIS A 39 -3.62 -6.03 -6.33
CA HIS A 39 -2.78 -5.03 -5.68
C HIS A 39 -3.49 -4.35 -4.50
N ILE A 40 -4.79 -4.06 -4.61
CA ILE A 40 -5.58 -3.52 -3.50
C ILE A 40 -5.55 -4.48 -2.29
N LEU A 41 -5.71 -5.79 -2.49
CA LEU A 41 -5.66 -6.74 -1.38
C LEU A 41 -4.24 -7.01 -0.86
N VAL A 42 -3.23 -7.11 -1.72
CA VAL A 42 -1.86 -7.48 -1.29
C VAL A 42 -1.11 -6.28 -0.70
N VAL A 43 -0.99 -5.18 -1.45
CA VAL A 43 -0.20 -4.03 -0.97
C VAL A 43 -1.06 -3.04 -0.19
N GLY A 44 -2.36 -2.96 -0.48
CA GLY A 44 -3.32 -2.11 0.23
C GLY A 44 -3.79 -2.68 1.56
N TRP A 45 -4.29 -3.90 1.57
CA TRP A 45 -4.78 -4.53 2.81
C TRP A 45 -3.66 -5.28 3.55
N LEU A 46 -3.12 -6.35 2.96
CA LEU A 46 -2.24 -7.28 3.65
C LEU A 46 -0.94 -6.62 4.13
N SER A 47 -0.26 -5.87 3.26
CA SER A 47 1.00 -5.20 3.60
C SER A 47 0.78 -4.10 4.64
N MET A 48 -0.26 -3.27 4.51
CA MET A 48 -0.56 -2.24 5.52
C MET A 48 -0.91 -2.87 6.88
N PHE A 49 -1.66 -3.97 6.89
CA PHE A 49 -1.95 -4.70 8.12
C PHE A 49 -0.67 -5.28 8.75
N ALA A 50 0.20 -5.90 7.94
CA ALA A 50 1.48 -6.42 8.39
C ALA A 50 2.38 -5.30 8.96
N PHE A 51 2.41 -4.13 8.34
CA PHE A 51 3.13 -2.97 8.88
C PHE A 51 2.52 -2.48 10.20
N ALA A 52 1.20 -2.50 10.35
CA ALA A 52 0.56 -2.18 11.62
C ALA A 52 1.02 -3.12 12.74
N VAL A 53 1.04 -4.43 12.46
CA VAL A 53 1.51 -5.48 13.37
C VAL A 53 2.99 -5.27 13.69
N TYR A 54 3.84 -5.01 12.69
CA TYR A 54 5.25 -4.69 12.87
C TYR A 54 5.45 -3.53 13.85
N TYR A 55 4.77 -2.41 13.66
CA TYR A 55 4.89 -1.25 14.57
C TYR A 55 4.23 -1.46 15.94
N LYS A 56 3.35 -2.46 16.07
CA LYS A 56 2.68 -2.80 17.33
C LYS A 56 3.52 -3.76 18.18
N LEU A 57 4.13 -4.76 17.55
CA LEU A 57 4.91 -5.79 18.22
C LEU A 57 6.32 -5.30 18.54
N PHE A 58 6.96 -4.62 17.59
CA PHE A 58 8.34 -4.20 17.75
C PHE A 58 8.41 -2.75 18.23
N ASN A 59 9.24 -2.50 19.25
CA ASN A 59 9.40 -1.19 19.87
C ASN A 59 10.27 -0.25 19.03
N ILE A 60 9.89 -0.05 17.77
CA ILE A 60 10.61 0.81 16.82
C ILE A 60 10.54 2.27 17.31
N PRO A 61 11.68 2.97 17.44
CA PRO A 61 11.72 4.33 17.96
C PRO A 61 10.74 5.27 17.26
N LYS A 62 9.96 6.04 18.03
CA LYS A 62 8.97 6.98 17.48
C LYS A 62 9.61 8.11 16.67
N ASN A 63 10.84 8.48 17.02
CA ASN A 63 11.61 9.54 16.37
C ASN A 63 12.47 9.03 15.19
N SER A 64 12.31 7.76 14.80
CA SER A 64 13.03 7.20 13.65
C SER A 64 12.58 7.89 12.36
N LYS A 65 13.51 8.61 11.71
CA LYS A 65 13.28 9.23 10.40
C LYS A 65 12.88 8.18 9.34
N LEU A 66 13.49 6.99 9.40
CA LEU A 66 13.15 5.87 8.52
C LEU A 66 11.69 5.46 8.69
N SER A 67 11.19 5.36 9.92
CA SER A 67 9.78 5.02 10.15
C SER A 67 8.81 6.06 9.60
N VAL A 68 9.16 7.35 9.68
CA VAL A 68 8.33 8.42 9.11
C VAL A 68 8.29 8.32 7.60
N ILE A 69 9.45 8.16 6.96
CA ILE A 69 9.55 7.98 5.50
C ILE A 69 8.76 6.74 5.08
N HIS A 70 8.95 5.62 5.77
CA HIS A 70 8.21 4.38 5.53
C HIS A 70 6.71 4.61 5.56
N VAL A 71 6.16 5.16 6.64
CA VAL A 71 4.70 5.32 6.77
C VAL A 71 4.10 6.16 5.63
N TRP A 72 4.73 7.29 5.31
CA TRP A 72 4.20 8.18 4.28
C TRP A 72 4.40 7.64 2.87
N SER A 73 5.56 7.04 2.58
CA SER A 73 5.78 6.38 1.28
C SER A 73 4.88 5.16 1.10
N SER A 74 4.61 4.37 2.15
CA SER A 74 3.65 3.27 2.10
C SER A 74 2.26 3.76 1.72
N PHE A 75 1.75 4.80 2.40
CA PHE A 75 0.41 5.33 2.16
C PHE A 75 0.27 6.00 0.79
N ILE A 76 1.18 6.92 0.46
CA ILE A 76 1.15 7.64 -0.82
C ILE A 76 1.39 6.67 -1.98
N GLY A 77 2.33 5.74 -1.81
CA GLY A 77 2.68 4.75 -2.82
C GLY A 77 1.52 3.80 -3.09
N VAL A 78 0.87 3.28 -2.05
CA VAL A 78 -0.27 2.36 -2.27
C VAL A 78 -1.46 3.08 -2.89
N PHE A 79 -1.78 4.29 -2.44
CA PHE A 79 -2.82 5.12 -3.05
C PHE A 79 -2.51 5.42 -4.51
N GLY A 80 -1.31 5.95 -4.79
CA GLY A 80 -0.87 6.30 -6.13
C GLY A 80 -0.83 5.10 -7.07
N LEU A 81 -0.35 3.95 -6.61
CA LEU A 81 -0.32 2.72 -7.40
C LEU A 81 -1.74 2.25 -7.71
N THR A 82 -2.60 2.07 -6.71
CA THR A 82 -3.93 1.47 -6.94
C THR A 82 -4.84 2.38 -7.75
N VAL A 83 -4.83 3.68 -7.47
CA VAL A 83 -5.59 4.67 -8.25
C VAL A 83 -4.99 4.85 -9.63
N GLY A 84 -3.65 4.86 -9.74
CA GLY A 84 -2.95 4.99 -11.01
C GLY A 84 -3.20 3.81 -11.94
N MET A 85 -3.21 2.57 -11.43
CA MET A 85 -3.60 1.40 -12.20
C MET A 85 -5.04 1.54 -12.71
N TRP A 86 -5.97 1.97 -11.84
CA TRP A 86 -7.36 2.20 -12.27
C TRP A 86 -7.47 3.26 -13.38
N LEU A 87 -6.81 4.41 -13.23
CA LEU A 87 -6.78 5.47 -14.25
C LEU A 87 -6.16 4.97 -15.57
N TYR A 88 -5.07 4.19 -15.48
CA TYR A 88 -4.33 3.70 -16.63
C TYR A 88 -5.13 2.67 -17.44
N TYR A 89 -5.78 1.71 -16.76
CA TYR A 89 -6.53 0.64 -17.41
C TYR A 89 -7.93 1.06 -17.85
N THR A 90 -8.67 1.80 -17.01
CA THR A 90 -10.07 2.16 -17.32
C THR A 90 -10.20 3.42 -18.15
N ARG A 91 -9.16 4.27 -18.19
CA ARG A 91 -9.10 5.54 -18.94
C ARG A 91 -10.41 6.34 -18.84
N PRO A 92 -10.84 6.70 -17.63
CA PRO A 92 -12.17 7.28 -17.41
C PRO A 92 -12.33 8.70 -18.00
N ILE A 93 -11.22 9.35 -18.34
CA ILE A 93 -11.18 10.70 -18.92
C ILE A 93 -10.32 10.64 -20.19
N GLU A 94 -10.91 11.07 -21.32
CA GLU A 94 -10.20 11.14 -22.61
C GLU A 94 -9.10 12.22 -22.60
N GLY A 95 -8.01 11.98 -23.32
CA GLY A 95 -6.88 12.93 -23.45
C GLY A 95 -5.89 12.97 -22.27
N MET A 96 -6.13 12.21 -21.20
CA MET A 96 -5.30 12.20 -19.98
C MET A 96 -4.25 11.07 -19.94
N GLN A 97 -3.94 10.43 -21.07
CA GLN A 97 -3.09 9.21 -21.10
C GLN A 97 -1.70 9.43 -20.50
N THR A 98 -1.06 10.56 -20.81
CA THR A 98 0.26 10.92 -20.26
C THR A 98 0.20 11.09 -18.75
N PHE A 99 -0.82 11.79 -18.24
CA PHE A 99 -1.01 11.94 -16.80
C PHE A 99 -1.25 10.60 -16.10
N ASN A 100 -2.15 9.76 -16.64
CA ASN A 100 -2.46 8.44 -16.06
C ASN A 100 -1.20 7.57 -15.97
N THR A 101 -0.36 7.60 -17.01
CA THR A 101 0.89 6.85 -17.06
C THR A 101 1.90 7.36 -16.03
N ILE A 102 2.12 8.67 -15.96
CA ILE A 102 3.03 9.28 -14.98
C ILE A 102 2.55 9.01 -13.56
N PHE A 103 1.26 9.20 -13.29
CA PHE A 103 0.68 8.99 -11.96
C PHE A 103 0.83 7.53 -11.51
N PHE A 104 0.57 6.57 -12.39
CA PHE A 104 0.78 5.15 -12.12
C PHE A 104 2.24 4.83 -11.80
N ILE A 105 3.18 5.27 -12.64
CA ILE A 105 4.62 5.00 -12.46
C ILE A 105 5.12 5.63 -11.15
N VAL A 106 4.81 6.90 -10.91
CA VAL A 106 5.24 7.62 -9.70
C VAL A 106 4.66 6.95 -8.45
N GLY A 107 3.38 6.57 -8.47
CA GLY A 107 2.75 5.83 -7.38
C GLY A 107 3.48 4.51 -7.09
N GLY A 108 3.76 3.72 -8.13
CA GLY A 108 4.52 2.47 -8.02
C GLY A 108 5.94 2.67 -7.50
N THR A 109 6.65 3.70 -7.96
CA THR A 109 8.01 4.03 -7.49
C THR A 109 8.01 4.45 -6.03
N ILE A 110 7.05 5.26 -5.58
CA ILE A 110 6.94 5.65 -4.17
C ILE A 110 6.67 4.42 -3.29
N LEU A 111 5.83 3.49 -3.76
CA LEU A 111 5.60 2.24 -3.03
C LEU A 111 6.86 1.36 -2.97
N LEU A 112 7.63 1.29 -4.05
CA LEU A 112 8.93 0.59 -4.06
C LEU A 112 9.89 1.19 -3.03
N ILE A 113 9.96 2.52 -2.94
CA ILE A 113 10.75 3.21 -1.90
C ILE A 113 10.28 2.78 -0.51
N ALA A 114 8.97 2.65 -0.28
CA ALA A 114 8.43 2.19 1.00
C ALA A 114 8.95 0.80 1.38
N PHE A 115 8.94 -0.15 0.43
CA PHE A 115 9.48 -1.50 0.65
C PHE A 115 10.99 -1.51 0.84
N VAL A 116 11.74 -0.69 0.12
CA VAL A 116 13.19 -0.53 0.34
C VAL A 116 13.46 -0.02 1.74
N VAL A 117 12.74 1.01 2.20
CA VAL A 117 12.88 1.55 3.55
C VAL A 117 12.48 0.51 4.60
N PHE A 118 11.41 -0.25 4.35
CA PHE A 118 11.00 -1.35 5.24
C PHE A 118 12.09 -2.41 5.38
N ALA A 119 12.69 -2.83 4.26
CA ALA A 119 13.78 -3.79 4.24
C ALA A 119 14.97 -3.26 5.05
N ILE A 120 15.39 -2.01 4.84
CA ILE A 120 16.45 -1.36 5.62
C ILE A 120 16.10 -1.35 7.11
N MET A 121 14.87 -1.00 7.46
CA MET A 121 14.41 -0.97 8.85
C MET A 121 14.45 -2.35 9.50
N ALA A 122 14.13 -3.42 8.78
CA ALA A 122 14.19 -4.79 9.31
C ALA A 122 15.61 -5.16 9.80
N PHE A 123 16.65 -4.70 9.10
CA PHE A 123 18.05 -4.93 9.51
C PHE A 123 18.53 -3.92 10.55
N VAL A 124 18.28 -2.63 10.33
CA VAL A 124 18.76 -1.55 11.24
C VAL A 124 18.12 -1.63 12.62
N HIS A 125 16.85 -2.02 12.68
CA HIS A 125 16.11 -2.19 13.93
C HIS A 125 16.04 -3.65 14.39
N GLY A 126 16.86 -4.54 13.85
CA GLY A 126 16.86 -5.97 14.18
C GLY A 126 16.97 -6.26 15.68
N LYS A 127 17.70 -5.43 16.44
CA LYS A 127 17.78 -5.56 17.91
C LYS A 127 16.44 -5.41 18.65
N PHE A 128 15.46 -4.76 18.03
CA PHE A 128 14.10 -4.61 18.57
C PHE A 128 13.14 -5.68 18.05
N ILE A 129 13.59 -6.55 17.15
CA ILE A 129 12.84 -7.61 16.49
C ILE A 129 13.33 -8.93 17.06
N SER A 130 12.83 -9.28 18.25
CA SER A 130 13.21 -10.45 19.03
C SER A 130 11.95 -11.14 19.54
N GLU A 131 12.02 -12.47 19.71
CA GLU A 131 11.01 -13.27 20.42
C GLU A 131 11.23 -13.27 21.94
N GLU A 132 12.46 -12.94 22.37
CA GLU A 132 12.86 -12.68 23.76
C GLU A 132 12.52 -11.25 24.17
#